data_AF-A0A4D8SBC5-F1
#
_entry.id   AF-A0A4D8SBC5-F1
#
_cell.length_a   1.000
_cell.length_b   1.000
_cell.length_c   1.000
_cell.angle_alpha   90.00
_cell.angle_beta   90.00
_cell.angle_gamma   90.00
#
_symmetry.space_group_name_H-M   'P 1'
#
loop_
_entity.id
_entity.type
_entity.pdbx_description
1 polymer ?
#
loop_
_entity_poly.entity_id
_entity_poly.type
_entity_poly.pdbx_seq_one_letter_code
_entity_poly.pdbx_strand_id
1 'polypeptide(L)'
;MRKGLSEVVAAFLSLVVTLSLMGIFLAYNSQYILPSSNIVQTPSVHLLSVLWTYNNGGTGCVYVENYGSTPITIAYAVVGNNPTPLPVTICYYPSNGTTPAPYNSNTLLPGYIYILKVTGLGGGNTQVTFFETDGSFFEVSL
;
A
#
# COMPACT_ATOMS: atom_id res chain seq x y z
N MET A 1 72.42 9.26 0.18
CA MET A 1 71.33 9.58 -0.76
C MET A 1 70.12 8.62 -0.69
N ARG A 2 70.27 7.33 -0.34
CA ARG A 2 69.13 6.37 -0.31
C ARG A 2 68.06 6.62 0.76
N LYS A 3 68.41 7.25 1.89
CA LYS A 3 67.47 7.55 3.00
C LYS A 3 66.37 8.55 2.59
N GLY A 4 66.74 9.64 1.91
CA GLY A 4 65.76 10.66 1.50
C GLY A 4 64.75 10.16 0.46
N LEU A 5 65.17 9.26 -0.44
CA LEU A 5 64.25 8.64 -1.41
C LEU A 5 63.22 7.73 -0.71
N SER A 6 63.67 6.95 0.28
CA SER A 6 62.79 6.06 1.04
C SER A 6 61.75 6.81 1.87
N GLU A 7 62.11 7.98 2.38
CA GLU A 7 61.22 8.82 3.19
C GLU A 7 60.14 9.48 2.33
N VAL A 8 60.50 9.97 1.15
CA VAL A 8 59.55 10.52 0.17
C VAL A 8 58.58 9.43 -0.32
N VAL A 9 59.10 8.23 -0.61
CA VAL A 9 58.26 7.09 -1.04
C VAL A 9 57.30 6.67 0.08
N ALA A 10 57.75 6.61 1.33
CA ALA A 10 56.89 6.28 2.46
C ALA A 10 55.79 7.32 2.69
N ALA A 11 56.12 8.62 2.59
CA ALA A 11 55.15 9.70 2.71
C ALA A 11 54.09 9.64 1.60
N PHE A 12 54.51 9.36 0.36
CA PHE A 12 53.59 9.23 -0.77
C PHE A 12 52.68 8.01 -0.62
N LEU A 13 53.22 6.86 -0.20
CA LEU A 13 52.44 5.66 0.06
C LEU A 13 51.40 5.90 1.17
N SER A 14 51.80 6.57 2.25
CA SER A 14 50.90 6.94 3.35
C SER A 14 49.77 7.85 2.88
N LEU A 15 50.06 8.83 2.03
CA LEU A 15 49.07 9.74 1.47
C LEU A 15 48.04 8.99 0.62
N VAL A 16 48.49 8.10 -0.27
CA VAL A 16 47.63 7.29 -1.15
C VAL A 16 46.70 6.39 -0.32
N VAL A 17 47.25 5.71 0.69
CA VAL A 17 46.45 4.84 1.58
C VAL A 17 45.41 5.65 2.34
N THR A 18 45.78 6.83 2.86
CA THR A 18 44.86 7.69 3.63
C THR A 18 43.72 8.21 2.76
N LEU A 19 44.02 8.70 1.55
CA LEU A 19 43.00 9.15 0.59
C LEU A 19 42.06 8.02 0.17
N SER A 20 42.61 6.81 -0.02
CA SER A 20 41.81 5.63 -0.40
C SER A 20 40.84 5.23 0.71
N LEU A 21 41.33 5.17 1.97
CA LEU A 21 40.49 4.87 3.13
C LEU A 21 39.40 5.93 3.35
N MET A 22 39.74 7.22 3.16
CA MET A 22 38.78 8.31 3.25
C MET A 22 37.70 8.21 2.16
N GLY A 23 38.08 7.89 0.92
CA GLY A 23 37.14 7.65 -0.18
C GLY A 23 36.18 6.50 0.09
N ILE A 24 36.69 5.36 0.60
CA ILE A 24 35.87 4.20 0.96
C ILE A 24 34.90 4.54 2.10
N PHE A 25 35.38 5.26 3.12
CA PHE A 25 34.54 5.71 4.23
C PHE A 25 33.40 6.62 3.76
N LEU A 26 33.70 7.60 2.90
CA LEU A 26 32.69 8.50 2.34
C LEU A 26 31.69 7.75 1.45
N ALA A 27 32.13 6.77 0.66
CA ALA A 27 31.25 5.97 -0.18
C ALA A 27 30.30 5.09 0.66
N TYR A 28 30.83 4.40 1.68
CA TYR A 28 30.04 3.55 2.57
C TYR A 28 29.01 4.36 3.38
N ASN A 29 29.39 5.56 3.82
CA ASN A 29 28.53 6.44 4.60
C ASN A 29 27.77 7.47 3.75
N SER A 30 27.79 7.35 2.43
CA SER A 30 27.18 8.34 1.52
C SER A 30 25.69 8.58 1.81
N GLN A 31 24.98 7.54 2.23
CA GLN A 31 23.58 7.60 2.69
C GLN A 31 23.34 8.46 3.95
N TYR A 32 24.37 8.71 4.76
CA TYR A 32 24.32 9.56 5.95
C TYR A 32 24.86 10.98 5.69
N ILE A 33 25.68 11.15 4.66
CA ILE A 33 26.40 12.40 4.36
C ILE A 33 25.65 13.21 3.30
N LEU A 34 25.11 12.53 2.29
CA LEU A 34 24.22 13.16 1.34
C LEU A 34 22.86 13.30 2.03
N PRO A 35 22.24 14.48 2.02
CA PRO A 35 20.83 14.55 2.33
C PRO A 35 20.18 13.55 1.38
N SER A 36 19.57 12.50 1.93
CA SER A 36 18.62 11.70 1.18
C SER A 36 17.76 12.73 0.48
N SER A 37 17.64 12.64 -0.84
CA SER A 37 16.54 13.28 -1.53
C SER A 37 15.32 12.73 -0.80
N ASN A 38 14.84 13.48 0.18
CA ASN A 38 13.61 13.24 0.87
C ASN A 38 12.57 13.49 -0.23
N ILE A 39 12.40 12.49 -1.09
CA ILE A 39 11.06 12.13 -1.47
C ILE A 39 10.45 11.90 -0.10
N VAL A 40 9.73 12.89 0.39
CA VAL A 40 8.81 12.71 1.51
C VAL A 40 7.97 11.55 1.03
N GLN A 41 8.34 10.35 1.47
CA GLN A 41 7.52 9.18 1.30
C GLN A 41 6.34 9.53 2.19
N THR A 42 5.35 10.19 1.60
CA THR A 42 4.09 10.44 2.27
C THR A 42 3.69 9.07 2.79
N PRO A 43 3.42 8.94 4.10
CA PRO A 43 3.04 7.65 4.65
C PRO A 43 1.92 7.13 3.76
N SER A 44 2.04 5.90 3.28
CA SER A 44 0.97 5.25 2.53
C SER A 44 -0.19 5.10 3.50
N VAL A 45 -1.14 6.02 3.45
CA VAL A 45 -2.27 5.99 4.36
C VAL A 45 -3.32 5.13 3.70
N HIS A 46 -3.57 3.99 4.32
CA HIS A 46 -4.63 3.08 3.96
C HIS A 46 -5.96 3.71 4.40
N LEU A 47 -6.68 4.32 3.45
CA LEU A 47 -7.85 5.15 3.72
C LEU A 47 -9.01 4.72 2.83
N LEU A 48 -9.92 3.96 3.41
CA LEU A 48 -11.17 3.54 2.77
C LEU A 48 -12.35 4.22 3.44
N SER A 49 -13.20 4.88 2.65
CA SER A 49 -14.43 5.52 3.15
C SER A 49 -15.63 4.72 2.68
N VAL A 50 -16.58 4.48 3.58
CA VAL A 50 -17.87 3.92 3.23
C VAL A 50 -18.82 5.08 2.93
N LEU A 51 -19.23 5.19 1.68
CA LEU A 51 -20.10 6.27 1.20
C LEU A 51 -21.58 5.95 1.43
N TRP A 52 -21.98 4.72 1.13
CA TRP A 52 -23.37 4.29 1.21
C TRP A 52 -23.47 2.76 1.23
N THR A 53 -24.49 2.23 1.90
CA THR A 53 -24.79 0.81 1.95
C THR A 53 -26.26 0.57 1.61
N TYR A 54 -26.55 -0.52 0.90
CA TYR A 54 -27.91 -1.01 0.73
C TYR A 54 -27.94 -2.52 0.58
N ASN A 55 -29.02 -3.13 1.03
CA ASN A 55 -29.29 -4.55 0.89
C ASN A 55 -30.51 -4.75 -0.01
N ASN A 56 -30.36 -5.57 -1.04
CA ASN A 56 -31.44 -5.94 -1.94
C ASN A 56 -31.63 -7.46 -1.93
N GLY A 57 -32.53 -7.92 -1.06
CA GLY A 57 -33.09 -9.28 -1.12
C GLY A 57 -32.06 -10.41 -1.03
N GLY A 58 -30.96 -10.21 -0.29
CA GLY A 58 -29.89 -11.20 -0.11
C GLY A 58 -28.56 -10.84 -0.75
N THR A 59 -28.47 -9.69 -1.44
CA THR A 59 -27.21 -9.09 -1.88
C THR A 59 -26.97 -7.77 -1.19
N GLY A 60 -25.86 -7.65 -0.47
CA GLY A 60 -25.38 -6.41 0.12
C GLY A 60 -24.47 -5.67 -0.84
N CYS A 61 -24.69 -4.37 -0.97
CA CYS A 61 -23.89 -3.48 -1.79
C CYS A 61 -23.33 -2.37 -0.91
N VAL A 62 -22.01 -2.21 -0.93
CA VAL A 62 -21.28 -1.18 -0.17
C VAL A 62 -20.54 -0.31 -1.16
N TYR A 63 -20.90 0.97 -1.21
CA TYR A 63 -20.15 1.98 -1.94
C TYR A 63 -18.96 2.41 -1.11
N VAL A 64 -17.77 2.22 -1.65
CA VAL A 64 -16.51 2.58 -1.00
C VAL A 64 -15.68 3.46 -1.92
N GLU A 65 -14.91 4.35 -1.30
CA GLU A 65 -13.91 5.16 -1.99
C GLU A 65 -12.54 4.91 -1.34
N ASN A 66 -11.56 4.60 -2.17
CA ASN A 66 -10.16 4.63 -1.73
C ASN A 66 -9.64 6.06 -1.90
N TYR A 67 -9.62 6.83 -0.82
CA TYR A 67 -9.09 8.20 -0.79
C TYR A 67 -7.64 8.26 -0.26
N GLY A 68 -7.00 7.10 -0.12
CA GLY A 68 -5.60 6.97 0.26
C GLY A 68 -4.64 7.23 -0.90
N SER A 69 -3.36 6.93 -0.68
CA SER A 69 -2.31 7.03 -1.70
C SER A 69 -1.86 5.68 -2.26
N THR A 70 -2.37 4.58 -1.72
CA THR A 70 -2.00 3.22 -2.12
C THR A 70 -3.21 2.37 -2.51
N PRO A 71 -3.04 1.41 -3.44
CA PRO A 71 -4.07 0.44 -3.77
C PRO A 71 -4.44 -0.44 -2.57
N ILE A 72 -5.71 -0.81 -2.47
CA ILE A 72 -6.28 -1.65 -1.40
C ILE A 72 -6.79 -2.93 -2.03
N THR A 73 -6.46 -4.11 -1.50
CA THR A 73 -6.97 -5.36 -2.07
C THR A 73 -7.92 -6.05 -1.10
N ILE A 74 -9.17 -6.23 -1.52
CA ILE A 74 -10.19 -6.93 -0.74
C ILE A 74 -10.01 -8.43 -0.92
N ALA A 75 -9.87 -9.16 0.19
CA ALA A 75 -9.68 -10.60 0.19
C ALA A 75 -11.03 -11.34 0.21
N TYR A 76 -11.86 -11.06 1.22
CA TYR A 76 -13.15 -11.71 1.45
C TYR A 76 -14.03 -10.89 2.41
N ALA A 77 -15.27 -11.30 2.58
CA ALA A 77 -16.18 -10.76 3.58
C ALA A 77 -16.71 -11.85 4.52
N VAL A 78 -17.06 -11.47 5.74
CA VAL A 78 -17.71 -12.31 6.74
C VAL A 78 -19.04 -11.65 7.10
N VAL A 79 -20.11 -12.42 7.15
CA VAL A 79 -21.47 -11.92 7.33
C VAL A 79 -22.03 -12.36 8.68
N GLY A 80 -22.26 -11.39 9.56
CA GLY A 80 -22.72 -11.59 10.93
C GLY A 80 -21.82 -12.56 11.68
N ASN A 81 -22.44 -13.55 12.33
CA ASN A 81 -21.72 -14.60 13.06
C ASN A 81 -21.39 -15.82 12.20
N ASN A 82 -21.58 -15.79 10.87
CA ASN A 82 -21.22 -16.91 10.02
C ASN A 82 -19.69 -16.98 9.86
N PRO A 83 -19.01 -18.03 10.34
CA PRO A 83 -17.55 -18.11 10.25
C PRO A 83 -17.03 -18.38 8.83
N THR A 84 -17.92 -18.60 7.85
CA THR A 84 -17.56 -18.95 6.48
C THR A 84 -17.26 -17.68 5.67
N PRO A 85 -16.03 -17.51 5.14
CA PRO A 85 -15.72 -16.40 4.24
C PRO A 85 -16.57 -16.45 2.98
N LEU A 86 -17.11 -15.30 2.60
CA LEU A 86 -17.86 -15.11 1.36
C LEU A 86 -17.04 -14.31 0.35
N PRO A 87 -17.12 -14.67 -0.95
CA PRO A 87 -16.45 -13.92 -1.99
C PRO A 87 -17.07 -12.53 -2.15
N VAL A 88 -16.23 -11.53 -2.39
CA VAL A 88 -16.65 -10.16 -2.67
C VAL A 88 -16.54 -9.93 -4.18
N THR A 89 -17.64 -9.50 -4.81
CA THR A 89 -17.62 -9.06 -6.21
C THR A 89 -17.45 -7.54 -6.24
N ILE A 90 -16.41 -7.06 -6.92
CA ILE A 90 -16.14 -5.62 -7.04
C ILE A 90 -16.74 -5.11 -8.34
N CYS A 91 -17.41 -3.96 -8.28
CA CYS A 91 -17.84 -3.20 -9.45
C CYS A 91 -17.28 -1.78 -9.37
N TYR A 92 -17.14 -1.11 -10.50
CA TYR A 92 -16.72 0.29 -10.58
C TYR A 92 -17.65 1.06 -11.52
N TYR A 93 -17.69 2.39 -11.36
CA TYR A 93 -18.30 3.26 -12.36
C TYR A 93 -17.25 3.63 -13.40
N PRO A 94 -17.39 3.19 -14.67
CA PRO A 94 -16.55 3.72 -15.73
C PRO A 94 -16.85 5.21 -15.89
N SER A 95 -15.82 5.99 -16.27
CA SER A 95 -15.86 7.46 -16.35
C SER A 95 -17.03 8.06 -17.15
N ASN A 96 -17.68 7.25 -18.02
CA ASN A 96 -18.78 7.64 -18.88
C ASN A 96 -20.04 6.78 -18.71
N GLY A 97 -20.12 5.93 -17.67
CA GLY A 97 -21.23 5.00 -17.48
C GLY A 97 -22.18 5.39 -16.35
N THR A 98 -23.48 5.19 -16.57
CA THR A 98 -24.51 5.27 -15.53
C THR A 98 -24.70 3.96 -14.77
N THR A 99 -24.13 2.87 -15.27
CA THR A 99 -24.28 1.51 -14.70
C THR A 99 -22.95 1.00 -14.15
N PRO A 100 -22.94 0.39 -12.95
CA PRO A 100 -21.73 -0.25 -12.42
C PRO A 100 -21.35 -1.45 -13.27
N ALA A 101 -20.10 -1.48 -13.73
CA ALA A 101 -19.54 -2.63 -14.45
C ALA A 101 -18.75 -3.53 -13.48
N PRO A 102 -18.75 -4.86 -13.67
CA PRO A 102 -17.90 -5.75 -12.90
C PRO A 102 -16.43 -5.38 -13.11
N TYR A 103 -15.69 -5.32 -12.02
CA TYR A 103 -14.26 -5.08 -12.02
C TYR A 103 -13.54 -6.43 -11.98
N ASN A 104 -12.57 -6.64 -12.86
CA ASN A 104 -11.85 -7.91 -13.01
C ASN A 104 -10.68 -8.07 -12.03
N SER A 105 -10.62 -7.23 -11.01
CA SER A 105 -9.59 -7.20 -9.99
C SER A 105 -10.21 -6.98 -8.62
N ASN A 106 -9.56 -7.49 -7.58
CA ASN A 106 -9.95 -7.24 -6.20
C ASN A 106 -9.27 -5.99 -5.61
N THR A 107 -8.52 -5.25 -6.43
CA THR A 107 -7.69 -4.12 -6.00
C THR A 107 -8.36 -2.78 -6.31
N LEU A 108 -8.69 -2.03 -5.26
CA LEU A 108 -9.26 -0.69 -5.31
C LEU A 108 -8.14 0.33 -5.47
N LEU A 109 -8.09 1.00 -6.62
CA LEU A 109 -7.11 2.06 -6.88
C LEU A 109 -7.52 3.37 -6.19
N PRO A 110 -6.55 4.20 -5.76
CA PRO A 110 -6.83 5.53 -5.22
C PRO A 110 -7.64 6.42 -6.17
N GLY A 111 -8.57 7.18 -5.61
CA GLY A 111 -9.36 8.21 -6.31
C GLY A 111 -10.58 7.68 -7.06
N TYR A 112 -10.96 6.42 -6.88
CA TYR A 112 -12.12 5.82 -7.53
C TYR A 112 -13.14 5.33 -6.51
N ILE A 113 -14.41 5.39 -6.92
CA ILE A 113 -15.54 4.82 -6.19
C ILE A 113 -15.84 3.42 -6.74
N TYR A 114 -15.94 2.47 -5.81
CA TYR A 114 -16.24 1.07 -6.08
C TYR A 114 -17.50 0.63 -5.35
N ILE A 115 -18.10 -0.44 -5.84
CA ILE A 115 -19.20 -1.13 -5.17
C ILE A 115 -18.71 -2.54 -4.81
N LEU A 116 -18.69 -2.84 -3.53
CA LEU A 116 -18.42 -4.18 -3.02
C LEU A 116 -19.76 -4.90 -2.87
N LYS A 117 -19.91 -6.03 -3.56
CA LYS A 117 -21.12 -6.85 -3.53
C LYS A 117 -20.84 -8.15 -2.80
N VAL A 118 -21.70 -8.48 -1.85
CA VAL A 118 -21.67 -9.74 -1.10
C VAL A 118 -23.04 -10.39 -1.22
N THR A 119 -23.08 -11.64 -1.67
CA THR A 119 -24.31 -12.42 -1.79
C THR A 119 -24.48 -13.36 -0.59
N GLY A 120 -25.72 -13.81 -0.35
CA GLY A 120 -26.02 -14.71 0.75
C GLY A 120 -26.28 -14.03 2.09
N LEU A 121 -26.68 -12.74 2.06
CA LEU A 121 -27.15 -12.07 3.27
C LEU A 121 -28.49 -12.67 3.73
N GLY A 122 -28.59 -13.00 5.02
CA GLY A 122 -29.89 -13.22 5.66
C GLY A 122 -30.65 -11.89 5.66
N GLY A 123 -31.94 -11.89 5.32
CA GLY A 123 -32.72 -10.64 5.26
C GLY A 123 -32.70 -9.87 6.60
N GLY A 124 -32.59 -8.54 6.53
CA GLY A 124 -32.50 -7.63 7.68
C GLY A 124 -31.15 -6.92 7.79
N ASN A 125 -31.01 -6.01 8.76
CA ASN A 125 -29.75 -5.34 9.08
C ASN A 125 -28.71 -6.39 9.54
N THR A 126 -27.78 -6.71 8.65
CA THR A 126 -26.73 -7.69 8.88
C THR A 126 -25.38 -7.00 8.86
N GLN A 127 -24.59 -7.25 9.90
CA GLN A 127 -23.22 -6.77 9.99
C GLN A 127 -22.35 -7.53 8.99
N VAL A 128 -21.53 -6.83 8.22
CA VAL A 128 -20.61 -7.42 7.25
C VAL A 128 -19.23 -6.85 7.49
N THR A 129 -18.26 -7.73 7.73
CA THR A 129 -16.85 -7.40 7.93
C THR A 129 -16.09 -7.73 6.65
N PHE A 130 -15.43 -6.75 6.06
CA PHE A 130 -14.58 -6.92 4.89
C PHE A 130 -13.13 -7.01 5.34
N PHE A 131 -12.41 -8.00 4.84
CA PHE A 131 -11.00 -8.22 5.14
C PHE A 131 -10.13 -7.90 3.94
N GLU A 132 -9.08 -7.14 4.20
CA GLU A 132 -8.07 -6.74 3.22
C GLU A 132 -6.86 -7.70 3.28
N THR A 133 -6.09 -7.79 2.20
CA THR A 133 -4.96 -8.73 2.10
C THR A 133 -3.78 -8.38 3.01
N ASP A 134 -3.69 -7.14 3.47
CA ASP A 134 -2.68 -6.66 4.43
C ASP A 134 -3.09 -6.90 5.90
N GLY A 135 -4.28 -7.45 6.12
CA GLY A 135 -4.78 -7.85 7.44
C GLY A 135 -5.64 -6.80 8.14
N SER A 136 -5.83 -5.61 7.54
CA SER A 136 -6.86 -4.69 8.01
C SER A 136 -8.26 -5.16 7.64
N PHE A 137 -9.24 -4.58 8.32
CA PHE A 137 -10.65 -4.87 8.08
C PHE A 137 -11.48 -3.63 8.39
N PHE A 138 -12.66 -3.59 7.78
CA PHE A 138 -13.68 -2.61 8.10
C PHE A 138 -15.04 -3.30 8.12
N GLU A 139 -15.99 -2.67 8.81
CA GLU A 139 -17.28 -3.28 9.08
C GLU A 139 -18.41 -2.32 8.76
N VAL A 140 -19.49 -2.86 8.21
CA VAL A 140 -20.68 -2.10 7.81
C VAL A 140 -21.95 -2.86 8.18
N SER A 141 -23.02 -2.12 8.43
CA SER A 141 -24.37 -2.69 8.54
C SER A 141 -25.08 -2.57 7.20
N LEU A 142 -25.65 -3.69 6.72
CA LEU A 142 -26.34 -3.84 5.44
C LEU A 142 -27.79 -4.29 5.61
#